data_AF-A0A919HZA3-F1
#
_entry.id   AF-A0A919HZA3-F1
#
_cell.length_a   1.000
_cell.length_b   1.000
_cell.length_c   1.000
_cell.angle_alpha   90.00
_cell.angle_beta   90.00
_cell.angle_gamma   90.00
#
_symmetry.space_group_name_H-M   'P 1'
#
loop_
_entity.id
_entity.type
_entity.pdbx_description
1 polymer ?
#
loop_
_entity_poly.entity_id
_entity_poly.type
_entity_poly.pdbx_seq_one_letter_code
_entity_poly.pdbx_strand_id
1 'polypeptide(L)'
;MQYIQQPQAIEAKSFDIISEIIAETRPDYRFASPLHEAIIKRVIHTTADFDWLDILWFSPDALIALSEALSRPCTLYTDTTMALSGINKTLLARFGGECRCYISDPRVVREAQSRG
;
A
#
# COMPACT_ATOMS: atom_id res chain seq x y z
N MET A 1 10.36 29.61 -12.54
CA MET A 1 9.61 28.38 -12.83
C MET A 1 8.54 28.25 -11.77
N GLN A 2 7.25 28.24 -12.14
CA GLN A 2 6.15 27.97 -11.20
C GLN A 2 6.01 26.46 -11.05
N TYR A 3 6.05 25.96 -9.83
CA TYR A 3 5.79 24.55 -9.50
C TYR A 3 4.79 24.48 -8.35
N ILE A 4 4.02 23.40 -8.31
CA ILE A 4 3.05 23.15 -7.24
C ILE A 4 3.85 22.91 -5.95
N GLN A 5 3.52 23.63 -4.87
CA GLN A 5 4.21 23.52 -3.57
C GLN A 5 3.38 22.79 -2.51
N GLN A 6 2.08 22.62 -2.74
CA GLN A 6 1.17 21.96 -1.80
C GLN A 6 1.23 20.44 -2.01
N PRO A 7 1.67 19.63 -1.02
CA PRO A 7 1.85 18.19 -1.19
C PRO A 7 0.61 17.45 -1.70
N GLN A 8 -0.56 17.80 -1.19
CA GLN A 8 -1.83 17.19 -1.60
C GLN A 8 -2.18 17.50 -3.06
N ALA A 9 -1.86 18.72 -3.53
CA ALA A 9 -2.07 19.09 -4.92
C ALA A 9 -1.06 18.40 -5.85
N ILE A 10 0.17 18.16 -5.40
CA ILE A 10 1.18 17.38 -6.12
C ILE A 10 0.69 15.93 -6.27
N GLU A 11 0.21 15.32 -5.18
CA GLU A 11 -0.32 13.95 -5.20
C GLU A 11 -1.54 13.83 -6.12
N ALA A 12 -2.52 14.73 -5.99
CA ALA A 12 -3.70 14.75 -6.85
C ALA A 12 -3.31 14.84 -8.33
N LYS A 13 -2.41 15.78 -8.67
CA LYS A 13 -1.94 15.93 -10.05
C LYS A 13 -1.17 14.69 -10.54
N SER A 14 -0.43 14.02 -9.66
CA SER A 14 0.23 12.75 -9.99
C SER A 14 -0.77 11.66 -10.34
N PHE A 15 -1.88 11.54 -9.60
CA PHE A 15 -2.91 10.56 -9.94
C PHE A 15 -3.64 10.88 -11.24
N ASP A 16 -3.85 12.16 -11.55
CA ASP A 16 -4.40 12.56 -12.85
C ASP A 16 -3.47 12.10 -13.99
N ILE A 17 -2.17 12.39 -13.88
CA ILE A 17 -1.16 11.99 -14.87
C ILE A 17 -1.09 10.47 -15.03
N ILE A 18 -1.10 9.72 -13.92
CA ILE A 18 -1.13 8.25 -13.97
C ILE A 18 -2.37 7.77 -14.71
N SER A 19 -3.53 8.38 -14.47
CA SER A 19 -4.79 8.01 -15.14
C SER A 19 -4.72 8.25 -16.65
N GLU A 20 -4.19 9.40 -17.06
CA GLU A 20 -3.99 9.76 -18.47
C GLU A 20 -3.08 8.76 -19.17
N ILE A 21 -1.94 8.41 -18.55
CA ILE A 21 -0.99 7.43 -19.12
C ILE A 21 -1.63 6.05 -19.24
N ILE A 22 -2.40 5.59 -18.24
CA ILE A 22 -3.10 4.29 -18.32
C ILE A 22 -4.10 4.30 -19.47
N ALA A 23 -4.88 5.37 -19.61
CA ALA A 23 -5.85 5.49 -20.68
C ALA A 23 -5.20 5.49 -22.07
N GLU A 24 -4.04 6.12 -22.22
CA GLU A 24 -3.27 6.18 -23.47
C GLU A 24 -2.59 4.85 -23.80
N THR A 25 -1.91 4.25 -22.83
CA THR A 25 -1.02 3.09 -23.07
C THR A 25 -1.72 1.74 -22.92
N ARG A 26 -2.79 1.67 -22.12
CA ARG A 26 -3.55 0.46 -21.81
C ARG A 26 -5.07 0.72 -21.91
N PRO A 27 -5.58 1.12 -23.09
CA PRO A 27 -6.98 1.57 -23.26
C PRO A 27 -8.03 0.50 -22.91
N ASP A 28 -7.65 -0.78 -22.96
CA ASP A 28 -8.52 -1.91 -22.62
C ASP A 28 -8.45 -2.32 -21.14
N TYR A 29 -7.56 -1.70 -20.35
CA TYR A 29 -7.45 -2.00 -18.93
C TYR A 29 -8.74 -1.60 -18.19
N ARG A 30 -9.23 -2.49 -17.32
CA ARG A 30 -10.43 -2.26 -16.52
C ARG A 30 -10.11 -2.55 -15.07
N PHE A 31 -10.31 -1.57 -14.21
CA PHE A 31 -10.25 -1.78 -12.77
C PHE A 31 -11.49 -2.54 -12.30
N ALA A 32 -11.31 -3.48 -11.37
CA ALA A 32 -12.42 -4.25 -10.82
C ALA A 32 -13.36 -3.43 -9.92
N SER A 33 -12.85 -2.35 -9.31
CA SER A 33 -13.61 -1.44 -8.44
C SER A 33 -12.85 -0.12 -8.23
N PRO A 34 -13.50 0.92 -7.67
CA PRO A 34 -12.80 2.17 -7.31
C PRO A 34 -11.68 1.97 -6.27
N LEU A 35 -11.86 1.03 -5.33
CA LEU A 35 -10.81 0.71 -4.35
C LEU A 35 -9.62 -0.01 -5.01
N HIS A 36 -9.89 -0.91 -5.94
CA HIS A 36 -8.86 -1.58 -6.73
C HIS A 36 -8.04 -0.57 -7.56
N GLU A 37 -8.72 0.38 -8.21
CA GLU A 37 -8.08 1.49 -8.92
C GLU A 37 -7.21 2.35 -8.01
N ALA A 38 -7.72 2.75 -6.85
CA ALA A 38 -6.99 3.58 -5.89
C ALA A 38 -5.71 2.89 -5.39
N ILE A 39 -5.76 1.58 -5.14
CA ILE A 39 -4.60 0.80 -4.67
C ILE A 39 -3.55 0.70 -5.78
N ILE A 40 -3.94 0.30 -6.99
CA ILE A 40 -3.00 0.19 -8.12
C ILE A 40 -2.33 1.54 -8.40
N LYS A 41 -3.10 2.63 -8.49
CA LYS A 41 -2.53 3.97 -8.72
C LYS A 41 -1.60 4.40 -7.59
N ARG A 42 -1.89 4.04 -6.34
CA ARG A 42 -1.00 4.31 -5.20
C ARG A 42 0.32 3.55 -5.32
N VAL A 43 0.29 2.31 -5.78
CA VAL A 43 1.51 1.53 -6.07
C VAL A 43 2.31 2.18 -7.19
N ILE A 44 1.69 2.49 -8.33
CA ILE A 44 2.35 3.18 -9.45
C ILE A 44 2.91 4.54 -9.01
N HIS A 45 2.19 5.30 -8.18
CA HIS A 45 2.67 6.59 -7.67
C HIS A 45 3.95 6.47 -6.84
N THR A 46 4.08 5.42 -6.03
CA THR A 46 5.29 5.24 -5.21
C THR A 46 6.45 4.61 -5.97
N THR A 47 6.20 3.88 -7.06
CA THR A 47 7.23 3.16 -7.84
C THR A 47 7.59 3.83 -9.17
N ALA A 48 6.72 4.71 -9.67
CA ALA A 48 6.74 5.23 -11.05
C ALA A 48 6.73 4.13 -12.13
N ASP A 49 6.20 2.96 -11.82
CA ASP A 49 6.27 1.76 -12.65
C ASP A 49 4.85 1.28 -13.01
N PHE A 50 4.53 1.23 -14.30
CA PHE A 50 3.22 0.82 -14.82
C PHE A 50 3.10 -0.69 -15.03
N ASP A 51 4.19 -1.47 -14.91
CA ASP A 51 4.14 -2.93 -15.00
C ASP A 51 3.29 -3.54 -13.87
N TRP A 52 3.09 -2.79 -12.77
CA TRP A 52 2.15 -3.14 -11.69
C TRP A 52 0.71 -3.33 -12.15
N LEU A 53 0.31 -2.84 -13.33
CA LEU A 53 -0.99 -3.16 -13.93
C LEU A 53 -1.13 -4.66 -14.23
N ASP A 54 -0.02 -5.34 -14.53
CA ASP A 54 0.02 -6.73 -15.00
C ASP A 54 0.48 -7.70 -13.91
N ILE A 55 1.32 -7.23 -12.98
CA ILE A 55 1.95 -8.09 -11.96
C ILE A 55 1.31 -7.95 -10.56
N LEU A 56 0.41 -6.98 -10.35
CA LEU A 56 -0.31 -6.87 -9.07
C LEU A 56 -1.58 -7.73 -9.08
N TRP A 57 -1.53 -8.86 -8.39
CA TRP A 57 -2.65 -9.80 -8.31
C TRP A 57 -3.39 -9.69 -6.99
N PHE A 58 -4.73 -9.70 -7.06
CA PHE A 58 -5.62 -9.71 -5.90
C PHE A 58 -6.39 -11.02 -5.88
N SER A 59 -6.41 -11.71 -4.74
CA SER A 59 -7.37 -12.79 -4.52
C SER A 59 -8.79 -12.23 -4.57
N PRO A 60 -9.81 -13.02 -5.00
CA PRO A 60 -11.16 -12.52 -5.24
C PRO A 60 -11.80 -11.73 -4.08
N ASP A 61 -11.46 -12.07 -2.84
CA ASP A 61 -11.99 -11.49 -1.60
C ASP A 61 -10.99 -10.60 -0.85
N ALA A 62 -9.77 -10.42 -1.37
CA ALA A 62 -8.68 -9.78 -0.65
C ALA A 62 -9.02 -8.37 -0.14
N LEU A 63 -9.64 -7.54 -0.99
CA LEU A 63 -9.98 -6.16 -0.64
C LEU A 63 -11.12 -6.09 0.38
N ILE A 64 -12.08 -7.02 0.31
CA ILE A 64 -13.20 -7.10 1.25
C ILE A 64 -12.67 -7.54 2.61
N ALA A 65 -11.92 -8.66 2.65
CA ALA A 65 -11.33 -9.19 3.86
C ALA A 65 -10.40 -8.17 4.55
N LEU A 66 -9.58 -7.46 3.77
CA LEU A 66 -8.71 -6.41 4.31
C LEU A 66 -9.50 -5.25 4.91
N SER A 67 -10.53 -4.78 4.21
CA SER A 67 -11.38 -3.67 4.69
C SER A 67 -12.12 -4.06 5.97
N GLU A 68 -12.66 -5.28 6.04
CA GLU A 68 -13.31 -5.80 7.24
C GLU A 68 -12.34 -5.94 8.41
N ALA A 69 -11.14 -6.48 8.17
CA ALA A 69 -10.11 -6.63 9.19
C ALA A 69 -9.66 -5.27 9.76
N LEU A 70 -9.43 -4.28 8.90
CA LEU A 70 -9.02 -2.93 9.31
C LEU A 70 -10.14 -2.13 9.99
N SER A 71 -11.41 -2.48 9.76
CA SER A 71 -12.56 -1.83 10.41
C SER A 71 -12.74 -2.23 11.88
N ARG A 72 -12.00 -3.24 12.35
CA ARG A 72 -12.06 -3.80 13.71
C ARG A 72 -10.67 -3.70 14.36
N PRO A 73 -10.58 -3.82 15.69
CA PRO A 73 -9.28 -3.93 16.36
C PRO A 73 -8.47 -5.10 15.78
N CYS A 74 -7.33 -4.79 15.17
CA CYS A 74 -6.45 -5.78 14.56
C CYS A 74 -4.97 -5.42 14.78
N THR A 75 -4.11 -6.43 14.72
CA THR A 75 -2.66 -6.25 14.75
C THR A 75 -2.10 -6.45 13.35
N LEU A 76 -1.51 -5.40 12.77
CA LEU A 76 -0.76 -5.50 11.52
C LEU A 76 0.67 -5.94 11.82
N TYR A 77 1.07 -7.10 11.32
CA TYR A 77 2.45 -7.55 11.40
C TYR A 77 3.20 -7.14 10.13
N THR A 78 4.41 -6.62 10.32
CA THR A 78 5.33 -6.26 9.24
C THR A 78 6.61 -7.07 9.39
N ASP A 79 7.16 -7.49 8.25
CA ASP A 79 8.42 -8.20 8.15
C ASP A 79 9.62 -7.25 8.33
N THR A 80 9.51 -6.00 7.91
CA THR A 80 10.56 -4.98 7.98
C THR A 80 10.17 -3.77 8.84
N THR A 81 11.17 -3.13 9.44
CA THR A 81 10.99 -1.87 10.16
C THR A 81 10.62 -0.70 9.24
N MET A 82 10.96 -0.78 7.95
CA MET A 82 10.61 0.21 6.93
C MET A 82 9.10 0.25 6.71
N ALA A 83 8.47 -0.91 6.49
CA ALA A 83 7.02 -1.02 6.38
C ALA A 83 6.31 -0.56 7.66
N LEU A 84 6.81 -0.98 8.84
CA LEU A 84 6.31 -0.51 10.14
C LEU A 84 6.33 1.02 10.24
N SER A 85 7.40 1.66 9.76
CA SER A 85 7.60 3.11 9.85
C SER A 85 6.66 3.87 8.90
N GLY A 86 6.35 3.31 7.73
CA GLY A 86 5.45 3.91 6.74
C GLY A 86 3.96 3.89 7.12
N ILE A 87 3.54 2.99 8.02
CA ILE A 87 2.13 2.89 8.44
C ILE A 87 1.76 4.02 9.41
N ASN A 88 0.62 4.69 9.15
CA ASN A 88 0.06 5.72 10.03
C ASN A 88 -0.57 5.08 11.30
N LYS A 89 0.24 5.00 12.36
CA LYS A 89 -0.12 4.39 13.65
C LYS A 89 -1.26 5.15 14.35
N THR A 90 -1.31 6.48 14.20
CA THR A 90 -2.37 7.30 14.80
C THR A 90 -3.73 7.00 14.18
N LEU A 91 -3.80 6.85 12.85
CA LEU A 91 -5.04 6.47 12.17
C LEU A 91 -5.46 5.05 12.54
N LEU A 92 -4.52 4.10 12.52
CA LEU A 92 -4.79 2.70 12.88
C LEU A 92 -5.34 2.57 14.32
N ALA A 93 -4.78 3.33 15.27
CA ALA A 93 -5.25 3.33 16.65
C ALA A 93 -6.70 3.84 16.80
N ARG A 94 -7.20 4.69 15.89
CA ARG A 94 -8.61 5.13 15.91
C ARG A 94 -9.59 3.99 15.62
N PHE A 95 -9.14 2.93 14.96
CA PHE A 95 -9.88 1.69 14.75
C PHE A 95 -9.57 0.61 15.81
N GLY A 96 -8.82 0.96 16.86
CA GLY A 96 -8.37 0.04 17.90
C GLY A 96 -7.26 -0.90 17.47
N GLY A 97 -6.62 -0.65 16.32
CA GLY A 97 -5.54 -1.47 15.80
C GLY A 97 -4.15 -1.05 16.29
N GLU A 98 -3.19 -1.94 16.09
CA GLU A 98 -1.77 -1.71 16.36
C GLU A 98 -0.91 -2.31 15.23
N CYS A 99 0.37 -1.92 15.16
CA CYS A 99 1.31 -2.50 14.20
C CYS A 99 2.58 -2.97 14.92
N ARG A 100 3.08 -4.15 14.55
CA ARG A 100 4.23 -4.80 15.17
C ARG A 100 5.22 -5.29 14.12
N CYS A 101 6.50 -5.27 14.46
CA CYS A 101 7.58 -5.87 13.68
C CYS A 101 8.52 -6.59 14.64
N TYR A 102 8.81 -7.86 14.37
CA TYR A 102 9.67 -8.69 15.24
C TYR A 102 11.03 -9.01 14.62
N ILE A 103 11.41 -8.37 13.50
CA ILE A 103 12.68 -8.66 12.81
C ILE A 103 13.91 -8.49 13.72
N SER A 104 13.83 -7.59 14.72
CA SER A 104 14.89 -7.36 15.71
C SER A 104 14.57 -7.95 17.10
N ASP A 105 13.50 -8.73 17.26
CA ASP A 105 13.17 -9.36 18.53
C ASP A 105 14.25 -10.39 18.90
N PRO A 106 14.86 -10.32 20.11
CA PRO A 106 15.93 -11.25 20.49
C PRO A 106 15.56 -12.73 20.38
N ARG A 107 14.27 -13.08 20.53
CA ARG A 107 13.78 -14.46 20.36
C ARG A 107 13.82 -14.88 18.90
N VAL A 108 13.39 -14.00 17.98
CA VAL A 108 13.42 -14.25 16.54
C VAL A 108 14.86 -14.37 16.04
N VAL A 109 15.75 -13.48 16.49
CA VAL A 109 17.18 -13.52 16.13
C VAL A 109 17.83 -14.85 16.56
N ARG A 110 17.58 -15.30 17.80
CA ARG A 110 18.10 -16.59 18.29
C ARG A 110 17.53 -17.77 17.52
N GLU A 111 16.23 -17.74 17.18
CA GLU A 111 15.57 -18.82 16.45
C GLU A 111 16.08 -18.92 15.00
N ALA A 112 16.33 -17.79 14.33
CA ALA A 112 16.93 -17.79 13.00
C ALA A 112 18.34 -18.40 13.04
N GLN A 113 19.17 -18.00 14.02
CA GLN A 113 20.52 -18.55 14.18
C GLN A 113 20.54 -20.07 14.45
N SER A 114 19.50 -20.62 15.11
CA SER A 114 19.42 -22.05 15.40
C SER A 114 18.94 -22.89 14.22
N ARG A 115 18.17 -22.30 13.29
CA ARG A 115 17.55 -23.00 12.16
C ARG A 115 18.30 -22.87 10.83
N GLY A 116 19.27 -21.96 10.72
CA GLY A 116 20.03 -21.68 9.49
C GLY A 116 19.31 -20.72 8.56
#